data_AF-A0A420EH66-F1
#
_entry.id   AF-A0A420EH66-F1
#
_cell.length_a   1.000
_cell.length_b   1.000
_cell.length_c   1.000
_cell.angle_alpha   90.00
_cell.angle_beta   90.00
_cell.angle_gamma   90.00
#
_symmetry.space_group_name_H-M   'P 1'
#
loop_
_entity.id
_entity.type
_entity.pdbx_description
1 polymer ?
#
loop_
_entity_poly.entity_id
_entity_poly.type
_entity_poly.pdbx_seq_one_letter_code
_entity_poly.pdbx_strand_id
1 'polypeptide(L)'
;MRKFAKLSTLTTSIFIACSAFASDDPMLQYNSKQVESKIENLNKYEYHEGFTMEEYRATQPKGKLYSTDQEIMDVLMGGVNNHPQREAEGSAWKEGLLFDGIAPYGDHMVSGANWYPRTEDVQPNEMRVTFMGTSPMIRPGQVNTSIYVELGNGSNFVFDLGEGSISNYVAAGVALNELDHIFITHLHVDHYGSLPYLYQFGGWNGRWEKPLNIYGPSGATPEYGTRHMVEGMQQMLNWHTDAFDVFPSGNDIVVHEFDFRDDGGVIYDQDNVEVIHWRRSHAKDGASGYRLNWTQEDGRVLSMVWTGDGRPTELDLKYAAGADLFITELQTEVFGVSSIIQGVPPFLARYTVDTHHTPAYAAGYVANEVQPRLFMTTHMSFDPYLNEETVAEVREHWKGPYHFGAPDGIVVNMTKDNAWVREGILPDFPNARAPQFDLQPGGELRIPLPKKQRSDIQEQAIRDLEIDPALYYPEGYHPTLMTEWPTDRDVVIKAEDVPDSMKRGMNTKQVFMDEAREHHGLERKSVTRPTQRSEGHGNDYDFYEEHELSPTHPESN
;
A
#
# COMPACT_ATOMS: atom_id res chain seq x y z
N MET A 1 -19.73 -20.79 -52.74
CA MET A 1 -19.32 -22.17 -52.39
C MET A 1 -18.21 -22.64 -53.30
N ARG A 2 -17.19 -23.33 -52.74
CA ARG A 2 -15.95 -23.84 -53.38
C ARG A 2 -14.86 -22.81 -53.72
N LYS A 3 -14.22 -22.22 -52.69
CA LYS A 3 -12.79 -21.82 -52.68
C LYS A 3 -12.26 -21.35 -51.29
N PHE A 4 -12.74 -21.94 -50.19
CA PHE A 4 -12.29 -21.61 -48.82
C PHE A 4 -12.13 -22.84 -47.90
N ALA A 5 -11.67 -23.98 -48.43
CA ALA A 5 -11.55 -25.23 -47.65
C ALA A 5 -10.21 -25.96 -47.83
N LYS A 6 -9.11 -25.25 -48.12
CA LYS A 6 -7.76 -25.86 -48.25
C LYS A 6 -6.63 -25.05 -47.58
N LEU A 7 -6.95 -24.21 -46.59
CA LEU A 7 -5.93 -23.46 -45.82
C LEU A 7 -6.03 -23.67 -44.30
N SER A 8 -6.72 -24.71 -43.82
CA SER A 8 -6.84 -25.04 -42.39
C SER A 8 -6.26 -26.40 -42.02
N THR A 9 -5.43 -27.00 -42.89
CA THR A 9 -4.86 -28.34 -42.66
C THR A 9 -3.33 -28.40 -42.81
N LEU A 10 -2.65 -27.26 -43.02
CA LEU A 10 -1.19 -27.22 -43.12
C LEU A 10 -0.50 -26.40 -42.00
N THR A 11 -1.25 -25.74 -41.12
CA THR A 11 -0.70 -24.98 -39.97
C THR A 11 -0.76 -25.73 -38.65
N THR A 12 -1.46 -26.88 -38.58
CA THR A 12 -1.54 -27.71 -37.36
C THR A 12 -0.48 -28.83 -37.32
N SER A 13 0.21 -29.10 -38.43
CA SER A 13 1.18 -30.21 -38.52
C SER A 13 2.65 -29.81 -38.33
N ILE A 14 2.96 -28.53 -38.12
CA ILE A 14 4.32 -28.05 -37.81
C ILE A 14 4.52 -27.80 -36.30
N PHE A 15 3.44 -27.74 -35.51
CA PHE A 15 3.53 -27.56 -34.05
C PHE A 15 3.62 -28.88 -33.24
N ILE A 16 3.60 -30.05 -33.89
CA ILE A 16 3.67 -31.36 -33.21
C ILE A 16 5.02 -32.10 -33.46
N ALA A 17 5.96 -31.49 -34.19
CA ALA A 17 7.25 -32.12 -34.50
C ALA A 17 8.48 -31.52 -33.78
N CYS A 18 8.32 -30.50 -32.91
CA CYS A 18 9.43 -29.89 -32.18
C CYS A 18 9.54 -30.29 -30.69
N SER A 19 8.72 -31.23 -30.20
CA SER A 19 8.82 -31.75 -28.83
C SER A 19 9.52 -33.11 -28.71
N ALA A 20 10.08 -33.64 -29.81
CA ALA A 20 10.64 -34.99 -29.84
C ALA A 20 12.18 -35.09 -29.66
N PHE A 21 12.91 -33.99 -29.42
CA PHE A 21 14.38 -34.02 -29.24
C PHE A 21 14.91 -33.03 -28.20
N ALA A 22 14.36 -33.05 -26.99
CA ALA A 22 15.00 -32.51 -25.79
C ALA A 22 14.79 -33.49 -24.63
N SER A 23 15.57 -34.57 -24.62
CA SER A 23 15.44 -35.69 -23.69
C SER A 23 16.49 -35.71 -22.58
N ASP A 24 16.92 -34.54 -22.09
CA ASP A 24 17.88 -34.44 -20.98
C ASP A 24 17.38 -33.42 -19.93
N ASP A 25 16.19 -33.67 -19.38
CA ASP A 25 15.71 -32.99 -18.18
C ASP A 25 16.02 -33.87 -16.94
N PRO A 26 16.90 -33.43 -16.02
CA PRO A 26 17.21 -34.14 -14.77
C PRO A 26 16.00 -34.35 -13.85
N MET A 27 14.95 -33.52 -13.97
CA MET A 27 13.73 -33.62 -13.16
C MET A 27 12.81 -34.75 -13.60
N LEU A 28 12.82 -35.12 -14.89
CA LEU A 28 12.08 -36.27 -15.40
C LEU A 28 12.72 -37.61 -14.99
N GLN A 29 14.05 -37.67 -14.84
CA GLN A 29 14.73 -38.87 -14.35
C GLN A 29 14.57 -39.10 -12.83
N TYR A 30 14.38 -38.04 -12.04
CA TYR A 30 14.11 -38.18 -10.60
C TYR A 30 12.71 -38.78 -10.37
N ASN A 31 11.73 -38.38 -11.17
CA ASN A 31 10.37 -38.91 -11.08
C ASN A 31 10.21 -40.30 -11.70
N SER A 32 10.96 -40.67 -12.75
CA SER A 32 10.80 -41.99 -13.38
C SER A 32 11.39 -43.14 -12.55
N LYS A 33 12.58 -42.98 -11.94
CA LYS A 33 13.22 -44.07 -11.16
C LYS A 33 12.52 -44.39 -9.84
N GLN A 34 11.92 -43.40 -9.17
CA GLN A 34 11.10 -43.65 -7.98
C GLN A 34 9.73 -44.25 -8.30
N VAL A 35 9.16 -43.92 -9.47
CA VAL A 35 7.89 -44.50 -9.91
C VAL A 35 8.09 -45.93 -10.42
N GLU A 36 9.16 -46.23 -11.16
CA GLU A 36 9.46 -47.60 -11.63
C GLU A 36 9.82 -48.55 -10.47
N SER A 37 10.58 -48.09 -9.47
CA SER A 37 10.90 -48.92 -8.28
C SER A 37 9.70 -49.15 -7.35
N LYS A 38 8.61 -48.38 -7.47
CA LYS A 38 7.34 -48.64 -6.78
C LYS A 38 6.40 -49.55 -7.55
N ILE A 39 6.57 -49.69 -8.87
CA ILE A 39 5.74 -50.57 -9.71
C ILE A 39 6.13 -52.05 -9.54
N GLU A 40 7.38 -52.37 -9.23
CA GLU A 40 7.78 -53.78 -8.94
C GLU A 40 7.20 -54.35 -7.62
N ASN A 41 6.69 -53.49 -6.73
CA ASN A 41 5.99 -53.91 -5.51
C ASN A 41 4.45 -54.01 -5.67
N LEU A 42 3.89 -53.79 -6.87
CA LEU A 42 2.46 -54.02 -7.13
C LEU A 42 2.06 -55.50 -7.12
N ASN A 43 3.02 -56.43 -7.09
CA ASN A 43 2.77 -57.87 -6.96
C ASN A 43 2.41 -58.34 -5.53
N LYS A 44 2.02 -57.42 -4.63
CA LYS A 44 1.51 -57.76 -3.28
C LYS A 44 0.10 -57.27 -3.01
N TYR A 45 -0.64 -56.88 -4.03
CA TYR A 45 -2.09 -56.76 -3.91
C TYR A 45 -2.72 -58.03 -4.49
N GLU A 46 -3.21 -58.90 -3.61
CA GLU A 46 -4.15 -59.95 -4.01
C GLU A 46 -5.43 -59.25 -4.48
N TYR A 47 -5.50 -58.88 -5.76
CA TYR A 47 -6.78 -58.61 -6.38
C TYR A 47 -7.53 -59.94 -6.42
N HIS A 48 -8.54 -60.07 -5.56
CA HIS A 48 -9.51 -61.16 -5.66
C HIS A 48 -10.39 -60.93 -6.90
N GLU A 49 -9.83 -61.12 -8.10
CA GLU A 49 -10.61 -61.20 -9.33
C GLU A 49 -11.55 -62.40 -9.21
N GLY A 50 -12.86 -62.13 -9.28
CA GLY A 50 -13.90 -63.16 -9.29
C GLY A 50 -14.87 -63.12 -8.12
N PHE A 51 -14.72 -62.21 -7.15
CA PHE A 51 -15.72 -61.99 -6.10
C PHE A 51 -16.59 -60.77 -6.43
N THR A 52 -17.89 -60.96 -6.49
CA THR A 52 -18.85 -59.86 -6.32
C THR A 52 -18.73 -59.30 -4.90
N MET A 53 -19.09 -58.03 -4.69
CA MET A 53 -19.10 -57.41 -3.35
C MET A 53 -19.95 -58.20 -2.33
N GLU A 54 -20.93 -58.96 -2.82
CA GLU A 54 -21.78 -59.83 -2.01
C GLU A 54 -21.04 -61.10 -1.55
N GLU A 55 -20.23 -61.69 -2.43
CA GLU A 55 -19.40 -62.86 -2.09
C GLU A 55 -18.25 -62.48 -1.15
N TYR A 56 -17.62 -61.30 -1.35
CA TYR A 56 -16.62 -60.78 -0.41
C TYR A 56 -17.22 -60.52 0.97
N ARG A 57 -18.47 -60.03 1.04
CA ARG A 57 -19.21 -59.87 2.29
C ARG A 57 -19.46 -61.18 3.02
N ALA A 58 -19.65 -62.27 2.27
CA ALA A 58 -19.87 -63.60 2.84
C ALA A 58 -18.58 -64.26 3.36
N THR A 59 -17.42 -63.89 2.83
CA THR A 59 -16.11 -64.42 3.30
C THR A 59 -15.58 -63.72 4.55
N GLN A 60 -16.10 -62.53 4.88
CA GLN A 60 -15.66 -61.77 6.05
C GLN A 60 -16.48 -62.14 7.30
N PRO A 61 -15.85 -62.27 8.48
CA PRO A 61 -16.58 -62.53 9.73
C PRO A 61 -17.68 -61.48 9.94
N LYS A 62 -18.91 -61.90 10.27
CA LYS A 62 -20.04 -60.99 10.54
C LYS A 62 -19.59 -59.88 11.52
N GLY A 63 -19.63 -58.63 11.05
CA GLY A 63 -19.30 -57.44 11.84
C GLY A 63 -17.90 -56.85 11.62
N LYS A 64 -17.03 -57.44 10.79
CA LYS A 64 -15.68 -56.92 10.51
C LYS A 64 -15.49 -56.24 9.15
N LEU A 65 -16.56 -56.14 8.35
CA LEU A 65 -16.48 -55.57 7.00
C LEU A 65 -16.27 -54.04 7.01
N TYR A 66 -16.75 -53.39 8.07
CA TYR A 66 -16.68 -51.97 8.26
C TYR A 66 -15.85 -51.73 9.50
N SER A 67 -14.90 -50.79 9.42
CA SER A 67 -14.27 -50.21 10.60
C SER A 67 -15.37 -49.71 11.53
N THR A 68 -15.23 -49.96 12.82
CA THR A 68 -16.08 -49.34 13.83
C THR A 68 -15.96 -47.82 13.74
N ASP A 69 -16.96 -47.09 14.22
CA ASP A 69 -16.89 -45.62 14.26
C ASP A 69 -15.62 -45.13 14.96
N GLN A 70 -15.16 -45.85 16.00
CA GLN A 70 -13.91 -45.54 16.68
C GLN A 70 -12.69 -45.76 15.77
N GLU A 71 -12.60 -46.87 15.03
CA GLU A 71 -11.49 -47.12 14.10
C GLU A 71 -11.49 -46.16 12.92
N ILE A 72 -12.67 -45.76 12.42
CA ILE A 72 -12.80 -44.71 11.39
C ILE A 72 -12.27 -43.39 11.95
N MET A 73 -12.68 -43.03 13.16
CA MET A 73 -12.21 -41.81 13.82
C MET A 73 -10.71 -41.88 14.11
N ASP A 74 -10.18 -42.99 14.60
CA ASP A 74 -8.74 -43.14 14.88
C ASP A 74 -7.89 -42.99 13.60
N VAL A 75 -8.38 -43.47 12.45
CA VAL A 75 -7.72 -43.33 11.15
C VAL A 75 -7.87 -41.92 10.58
N LEU A 76 -9.08 -41.34 10.59
CA LEU A 76 -9.32 -39.99 10.08
C LEU A 76 -8.61 -38.92 10.90
N MET A 77 -8.54 -39.15 12.21
CA MET A 77 -7.88 -38.24 13.14
C MET A 77 -6.38 -38.52 13.18
N GLY A 78 -5.91 -39.74 12.90
CA GLY A 78 -4.47 -40.04 12.79
C GLY A 78 -3.66 -39.76 14.06
N GLY A 79 -4.32 -39.67 15.22
CA GLY A 79 -3.72 -39.18 16.47
C GLY A 79 -3.76 -37.66 16.68
N VAL A 80 -4.23 -36.90 15.68
CA VAL A 80 -4.44 -35.44 15.69
C VAL A 80 -5.81 -35.13 16.29
N ASN A 81 -5.88 -34.27 17.31
CA ASN A 81 -7.13 -34.03 18.07
C ASN A 81 -7.97 -32.87 17.50
N ASN A 82 -8.69 -33.11 16.39
CA ASN A 82 -9.48 -32.09 15.67
C ASN A 82 -10.96 -31.99 16.10
N HIS A 83 -11.36 -32.59 17.22
CA HIS A 83 -12.77 -32.69 17.60
C HIS A 83 -13.22 -31.49 18.47
N PRO A 84 -14.18 -30.66 18.02
CA PRO A 84 -14.54 -29.39 18.69
C PRO A 84 -15.10 -29.57 20.13
N GLN A 85 -15.58 -30.77 20.49
CA GLN A 85 -16.12 -31.01 21.84
C GLN A 85 -15.06 -31.41 22.89
N ARG A 86 -13.79 -31.63 22.51
CA ARG A 86 -12.72 -32.02 23.46
C ARG A 86 -11.85 -30.84 23.95
N GLU A 87 -12.15 -29.61 23.54
CA GLU A 87 -11.51 -28.39 24.09
C GLU A 87 -11.79 -28.19 25.59
N ALA A 88 -12.90 -28.75 26.11
CA ALA A 88 -13.35 -28.53 27.48
C ALA A 88 -12.53 -29.25 28.57
N GLU A 89 -11.68 -30.22 28.24
CA GLU A 89 -10.99 -31.08 29.23
C GLU A 89 -9.49 -30.75 29.42
N GLY A 90 -8.98 -29.69 28.79
CA GLY A 90 -7.64 -29.15 29.07
C GLY A 90 -6.46 -30.06 28.69
N SER A 91 -6.70 -31.20 28.05
CA SER A 91 -5.67 -32.17 27.63
C SER A 91 -5.47 -32.22 26.12
N ALA A 92 -5.77 -31.15 25.40
CA ALA A 92 -5.51 -31.07 23.96
C ALA A 92 -3.99 -31.13 23.70
N TRP A 93 -3.55 -32.19 23.02
CA TRP A 93 -2.26 -32.21 22.33
C TRP A 93 -2.24 -31.03 21.34
N LYS A 94 -1.32 -30.08 21.55
CA LYS A 94 -1.11 -28.92 20.67
C LYS A 94 -0.26 -29.32 19.46
N GLU A 95 -0.83 -30.07 18.54
CA GLU A 95 -0.20 -30.27 17.24
C GLU A 95 -0.32 -28.95 16.47
N GLY A 96 0.83 -28.33 16.15
CA GLY A 96 0.87 -26.92 15.76
C GLY A 96 0.99 -25.98 16.96
N LEU A 97 1.90 -26.26 17.91
CA LEU A 97 2.63 -25.20 18.61
C LEU A 97 3.34 -24.33 17.57
N LEU A 98 2.57 -23.51 16.87
CA LEU A 98 3.00 -22.19 16.48
C LEU A 98 3.73 -21.61 17.69
N PHE A 99 4.96 -21.11 17.49
CA PHE A 99 5.75 -20.49 18.56
C PHE A 99 4.83 -19.60 19.41
N ASP A 100 4.93 -19.66 20.75
CA ASP A 100 4.15 -18.79 21.63
C ASP A 100 4.28 -17.34 21.10
N GLY A 101 3.17 -16.77 20.62
CA GLY A 101 3.14 -15.46 19.96
C GLY A 101 2.55 -15.41 18.54
N ILE A 102 2.39 -16.52 17.82
CA ILE A 102 1.73 -16.54 16.50
C ILE A 102 0.24 -16.91 16.66
N ALA A 103 -0.48 -16.15 17.46
CA ALA A 103 -1.94 -16.21 17.52
C ALA A 103 -2.50 -14.85 17.07
N PRO A 104 -3.69 -14.82 16.45
CA PRO A 104 -4.39 -13.58 16.22
C PRO A 104 -4.53 -12.75 17.50
N TYR A 105 -4.33 -11.44 17.38
CA TYR A 105 -4.54 -10.52 18.49
C TYR A 105 -6.01 -10.12 18.57
N GLY A 106 -6.65 -10.44 19.68
CA GLY A 106 -8.07 -10.15 19.87
C GLY A 106 -8.98 -10.92 18.91
N ASP A 107 -10.27 -10.59 18.93
CA ASP A 107 -11.28 -11.27 18.12
C ASP A 107 -11.42 -10.67 16.71
N HIS A 108 -10.82 -9.50 16.44
CA HIS A 108 -10.93 -8.79 15.17
C HIS A 108 -9.91 -9.25 14.13
N MET A 109 -8.75 -9.78 14.56
CA MET A 109 -7.69 -10.21 13.65
C MET A 109 -8.03 -11.59 13.07
N VAL A 110 -8.19 -11.68 11.75
CA VAL A 110 -8.60 -12.91 11.06
C VAL A 110 -7.46 -13.93 11.01
N SER A 111 -6.22 -13.45 10.87
CA SER A 111 -5.02 -14.31 10.83
C SER A 111 -3.82 -13.70 11.54
N GLY A 112 -3.10 -14.56 12.27
CA GLY A 112 -1.83 -14.28 12.93
C GLY A 112 -0.68 -13.93 11.98
N ALA A 113 -0.75 -14.42 10.73
CA ALA A 113 0.36 -14.40 9.78
C ALA A 113 0.10 -13.53 8.56
N ASN A 114 -1.17 -13.40 8.16
CA ASN A 114 -1.56 -12.69 6.94
C ASN A 114 -2.58 -11.61 7.28
N TRP A 115 -2.53 -10.53 6.52
CA TRP A 115 -3.57 -9.51 6.51
C TRP A 115 -4.28 -9.53 5.17
N TYR A 116 -5.60 -9.66 5.22
CA TYR A 116 -6.44 -9.51 4.03
C TYR A 116 -7.10 -8.14 4.09
N PRO A 117 -6.83 -7.25 3.12
CA PRO A 117 -7.39 -5.92 3.15
C PRO A 117 -8.91 -5.93 3.30
N ARG A 118 -9.43 -4.99 4.09
CA ARG A 118 -10.87 -4.83 4.40
C ARG A 118 -11.53 -5.97 5.19
N THR A 119 -10.77 -6.90 5.76
CA THR A 119 -11.32 -7.95 6.63
C THR A 119 -11.15 -7.64 8.13
N GLU A 120 -10.33 -6.65 8.45
CA GLU A 120 -9.97 -6.29 9.82
C GLU A 120 -9.95 -4.77 9.98
N ASP A 121 -10.70 -4.28 10.96
CA ASP A 121 -10.69 -2.88 11.38
C ASP A 121 -9.58 -2.63 12.40
N VAL A 122 -8.95 -1.46 12.33
CA VAL A 122 -7.93 -1.04 13.32
C VAL A 122 -8.63 -0.76 14.65
N GLN A 123 -8.17 -1.35 15.75
CA GLN A 123 -8.82 -1.18 17.05
C GLN A 123 -8.45 0.15 17.71
N PRO A 124 -9.26 0.67 18.66
CA PRO A 124 -9.03 1.98 19.28
C PRO A 124 -7.64 2.19 19.92
N ASN A 125 -6.97 1.13 20.35
CA ASN A 125 -5.63 1.21 20.94
C ASN A 125 -4.51 0.66 20.03
N GLU A 126 -4.78 0.57 18.72
CA GLU A 126 -3.91 -0.06 17.74
C GLU A 126 -3.39 0.94 16.70
N MET A 127 -2.14 0.78 16.29
CA MET A 127 -1.54 1.41 15.12
C MET A 127 -1.28 0.32 14.07
N ARG A 128 -1.75 0.53 12.84
CA ARG A 128 -1.45 -0.32 11.69
C ARG A 128 -0.57 0.42 10.70
N VAL A 129 0.61 -0.14 10.39
CA VAL A 129 1.58 0.43 9.45
C VAL A 129 1.75 -0.52 8.27
N THR A 130 1.45 -0.07 7.05
CA THR A 130 1.51 -0.87 5.83
C THR A 130 2.54 -0.30 4.86
N PHE A 131 3.45 -1.14 4.39
CA PHE A 131 4.46 -0.76 3.41
C PHE A 131 3.86 -0.84 2.00
N MET A 132 3.43 0.30 1.46
CA MET A 132 2.78 0.42 0.15
C MET A 132 3.78 0.53 -1.01
N GLY A 133 5.05 0.66 -0.71
CA GLY A 133 6.17 0.61 -1.64
C GLY A 133 7.48 0.56 -0.87
N THR A 134 8.47 -0.17 -1.39
CA THR A 134 9.60 -0.65 -0.60
C THR A 134 10.96 -0.58 -1.30
N SER A 135 11.03 -0.02 -2.50
CA SER A 135 12.26 -0.02 -3.31
C SER A 135 12.41 1.25 -4.16
N PRO A 136 13.62 1.81 -4.31
CA PRO A 136 13.86 2.91 -5.25
C PRO A 136 13.68 2.48 -6.72
N MET A 137 13.83 1.19 -7.00
CA MET A 137 13.63 0.61 -8.32
C MET A 137 12.31 -0.14 -8.39
N ILE A 138 11.43 0.25 -9.30
CA ILE A 138 10.14 -0.40 -9.51
C ILE A 138 10.36 -1.78 -10.14
N ARG A 139 9.82 -2.80 -9.50
CA ARG A 139 9.74 -4.18 -9.99
C ARG A 139 8.46 -4.86 -9.47
N PRO A 140 7.97 -5.94 -10.11
CA PRO A 140 6.83 -6.68 -9.57
C PRO A 140 7.06 -7.05 -8.10
N GLY A 141 6.11 -6.70 -7.23
CA GLY A 141 6.19 -6.91 -5.78
C GLY A 141 6.99 -5.86 -5.00
N GLN A 142 7.66 -4.91 -5.68
CA GLN A 142 8.31 -3.77 -5.03
C GLN A 142 8.25 -2.49 -5.89
N VAL A 143 7.35 -1.57 -5.54
CA VAL A 143 7.24 -0.23 -6.12
C VAL A 143 7.95 0.81 -5.25
N ASN A 144 7.90 2.07 -5.67
CA ASN A 144 8.59 3.15 -5.01
C ASN A 144 7.99 3.53 -3.65
N THR A 145 8.87 3.95 -2.75
CA THR A 145 8.68 3.95 -1.30
C THR A 145 7.44 4.72 -0.87
N SER A 146 6.61 4.07 -0.06
CA SER A 146 5.45 4.68 0.58
C SER A 146 5.03 3.85 1.79
N ILE A 147 4.77 4.51 2.91
CA ILE A 147 4.34 3.88 4.16
C ILE A 147 3.01 4.50 4.58
N TYR A 148 2.00 3.65 4.77
CA TYR A 148 0.67 4.07 5.22
C TYR A 148 0.48 3.75 6.70
N VAL A 149 0.05 4.73 7.49
CA VAL A 149 -0.22 4.57 8.92
C VAL A 149 -1.69 4.83 9.18
N GLU A 150 -2.36 3.87 9.82
CA GLU A 150 -3.70 4.01 10.35
C GLU A 150 -3.66 3.93 11.88
N LEU A 151 -4.32 4.84 12.56
CA LEU A 151 -4.43 4.86 14.02
C LEU A 151 -5.85 4.50 14.45
N GLY A 152 -5.96 3.89 15.62
CA GLY A 152 -7.22 3.51 16.25
C GLY A 152 -8.16 4.68 16.53
N ASN A 153 -7.68 5.92 16.51
CA ASN A 153 -8.51 7.12 16.58
C ASN A 153 -9.09 7.58 15.24
N GLY A 154 -8.92 6.80 14.18
CA GLY A 154 -9.41 7.09 12.84
C GLY A 154 -8.50 8.03 12.02
N SER A 155 -7.44 8.58 12.62
CA SER A 155 -6.43 9.33 11.87
C SER A 155 -5.60 8.40 10.99
N ASN A 156 -5.21 8.88 9.81
CA ASN A 156 -4.31 8.17 8.92
C ASN A 156 -3.32 9.12 8.25
N PHE A 157 -2.15 8.60 7.89
CA PHE A 157 -1.03 9.38 7.38
C PHE A 157 -0.26 8.58 6.34
N VAL A 158 0.26 9.28 5.34
CA VAL A 158 1.16 8.71 4.34
C VAL A 158 2.54 9.32 4.50
N PHE A 159 3.56 8.47 4.63
CA PHE A 159 4.96 8.86 4.62
C PHE A 159 5.60 8.40 3.32
N ASP A 160 5.99 9.37 2.49
CA ASP A 160 6.32 9.22 1.08
C ASP A 160 5.19 8.61 0.22
N LEU A 161 5.17 8.98 -1.05
CA LEU A 161 4.18 8.55 -2.04
C LEU A 161 4.88 8.28 -3.38
N GLY A 162 5.79 7.32 -3.38
CA GLY A 162 6.57 6.92 -4.55
C GLY A 162 5.73 6.42 -5.72
N GLU A 163 6.29 6.49 -6.93
CA GLU A 163 5.67 5.97 -8.16
C GLU A 163 5.20 4.51 -8.03
N GLY A 164 3.97 4.25 -8.50
CA GLY A 164 3.35 2.92 -8.45
C GLY A 164 2.68 2.56 -7.11
N SER A 165 3.01 3.22 -6.01
CA SER A 165 2.43 2.93 -4.68
C SER A 165 0.90 3.03 -4.64
N ILE A 166 0.30 3.92 -5.42
CA ILE A 166 -1.17 4.08 -5.54
C ILE A 166 -1.86 2.76 -5.93
N SER A 167 -1.21 1.92 -6.73
CA SER A 167 -1.76 0.61 -7.08
C SER A 167 -1.94 -0.29 -5.84
N ASN A 168 -1.01 -0.23 -4.89
CA ASN A 168 -1.07 -0.97 -3.62
C ASN A 168 -2.12 -0.38 -2.67
N TYR A 169 -2.30 0.95 -2.63
CA TYR A 169 -3.43 1.57 -1.91
C TYR A 169 -4.79 1.12 -2.44
N VAL A 170 -4.94 1.08 -3.77
CA VAL A 170 -6.15 0.59 -4.43
C VAL A 170 -6.36 -0.89 -4.13
N ALA A 171 -5.28 -1.70 -4.16
CA ALA A 171 -5.34 -3.13 -3.82
C ALA A 171 -5.71 -3.37 -2.34
N ALA A 172 -5.24 -2.51 -1.45
CA ALA A 172 -5.61 -2.49 -0.04
C ALA A 172 -7.06 -2.01 0.19
N GLY A 173 -7.74 -1.51 -0.85
CA GLY A 173 -9.08 -0.97 -0.71
C GLY A 173 -9.13 0.31 0.12
N VAL A 174 -8.11 1.17 -0.01
CA VAL A 174 -8.12 2.53 0.51
C VAL A 174 -8.67 3.44 -0.60
N ALA A 175 -9.70 4.24 -0.29
CA ALA A 175 -10.21 5.20 -1.27
C ALA A 175 -9.24 6.39 -1.38
N LEU A 176 -9.05 6.92 -2.59
CA LEU A 176 -8.06 7.98 -2.82
C LEU A 176 -8.38 9.30 -2.10
N ASN A 177 -9.66 9.55 -1.77
CA ASN A 177 -10.06 10.72 -1.01
C ASN A 177 -9.82 10.59 0.50
N GLU A 178 -9.39 9.42 0.98
CA GLU A 178 -8.90 9.20 2.35
C GLU A 178 -7.43 9.62 2.49
N LEU A 179 -6.67 9.71 1.39
CA LEU A 179 -5.26 10.07 1.37
C LEU A 179 -5.10 11.59 1.30
N ASP A 180 -5.19 12.27 2.44
CA ASP A 180 -5.20 13.74 2.53
C ASP A 180 -4.05 14.35 3.34
N HIS A 181 -3.26 13.57 4.09
CA HIS A 181 -2.06 14.02 4.81
C HIS A 181 -0.82 13.23 4.35
N ILE A 182 0.01 13.86 3.52
CA ILE A 182 1.20 13.24 2.93
C ILE A 182 2.45 13.95 3.46
N PHE A 183 3.36 13.19 4.06
CA PHE A 183 4.65 13.64 4.58
C PHE A 183 5.76 13.16 3.64
N ILE A 184 6.43 14.08 2.95
CA ILE A 184 7.49 13.77 1.97
C ILE A 184 8.85 13.95 2.64
N THR A 185 9.66 12.90 2.71
CA THR A 185 10.99 12.96 3.33
C THR A 185 11.96 13.82 2.55
N HIS A 186 11.95 13.69 1.22
CA HIS A 186 12.79 14.45 0.31
C HIS A 186 12.27 14.37 -1.13
N LEU A 187 12.90 15.11 -2.05
CA LEU A 187 12.38 15.34 -3.40
C LEU A 187 13.06 14.47 -4.48
N HIS A 188 13.48 13.24 -4.15
CA HIS A 188 13.72 12.23 -5.18
C HIS A 188 12.38 11.65 -5.65
N VAL A 189 12.28 11.35 -6.95
CA VAL A 189 11.02 11.00 -7.62
C VAL A 189 10.42 9.71 -7.04
N ASP A 190 11.21 8.78 -6.55
CA ASP A 190 10.75 7.57 -5.89
C ASP A 190 10.11 7.79 -4.50
N HIS A 191 10.07 9.03 -4.00
CA HIS A 191 9.39 9.37 -2.73
C HIS A 191 8.15 10.23 -2.91
N TYR A 192 7.90 10.79 -4.10
CA TYR A 192 6.69 11.59 -4.36
C TYR A 192 6.06 11.34 -5.73
N GLY A 193 6.62 10.44 -6.54
CA GLY A 193 6.27 10.28 -7.97
C GLY A 193 4.79 10.00 -8.25
N SER A 194 4.07 9.41 -7.29
CA SER A 194 2.62 9.19 -7.41
C SER A 194 1.77 10.40 -7.01
N LEU A 195 2.35 11.49 -6.49
CA LEU A 195 1.64 12.70 -6.09
C LEU A 195 0.87 13.38 -7.24
N PRO A 196 1.42 13.55 -8.47
CA PRO A 196 0.67 14.03 -9.63
C PRO A 196 -0.59 13.20 -9.91
N TYR A 197 -0.50 11.87 -9.77
CA TYR A 197 -1.64 10.97 -9.96
C TYR A 197 -2.70 11.17 -8.88
N LEU A 198 -2.30 11.17 -7.61
CA LEU A 198 -3.20 11.38 -6.47
C LEU A 198 -3.85 12.77 -6.50
N TYR A 199 -3.13 13.79 -6.95
CA TYR A 199 -3.65 15.14 -7.11
C TYR A 199 -4.85 15.13 -8.06
N GLN A 200 -4.68 14.61 -9.28
CA GLN A 200 -5.77 14.62 -10.28
C GLN A 200 -6.85 13.58 -10.01
N PHE A 201 -6.46 12.31 -9.87
CA PHE A 201 -7.43 11.22 -9.73
C PHE A 201 -8.04 11.15 -8.33
N GLY A 202 -7.34 11.58 -7.29
CA GLY A 202 -7.97 11.75 -5.97
C GLY A 202 -8.98 12.90 -5.95
N GLY A 203 -8.67 14.01 -6.63
CA GLY A 203 -9.57 15.14 -6.77
C GLY A 203 -10.82 14.80 -7.57
N TRP A 204 -10.67 14.07 -8.68
CA TRP A 204 -11.78 13.53 -9.45
C TRP A 204 -12.57 12.47 -8.66
N ASN A 205 -11.88 11.63 -7.89
CA ASN A 205 -12.47 10.57 -7.08
C ASN A 205 -12.92 11.07 -5.70
N GLY A 206 -13.64 12.19 -5.64
CA GLY A 206 -14.41 12.59 -4.46
C GLY A 206 -13.67 13.36 -3.36
N ARG A 207 -12.44 13.84 -3.57
CA ARG A 207 -11.76 14.74 -2.61
C ARG A 207 -12.23 16.20 -2.73
N TRP A 208 -13.52 16.42 -2.92
CA TRP A 208 -14.08 17.72 -3.32
C TRP A 208 -14.05 18.81 -2.25
N GLU A 209 -13.99 18.42 -0.98
CA GLU A 209 -14.20 19.36 0.13
C GLU A 209 -12.99 19.54 1.04
N LYS A 210 -11.97 18.69 0.85
CA LYS A 210 -10.74 18.72 1.63
C LYS A 210 -9.55 19.02 0.73
N PRO A 211 -8.62 19.89 1.16
CA PRO A 211 -7.37 20.02 0.46
C PRO A 211 -6.52 18.76 0.66
N LEU A 212 -5.66 18.49 -0.31
CA LEU A 212 -4.51 17.61 -0.11
C LEU A 212 -3.45 18.36 0.70
N ASN A 213 -3.07 17.85 1.86
CA ASN A 213 -2.05 18.46 2.72
C ASN A 213 -0.70 17.78 2.45
N ILE A 214 0.27 18.57 1.99
CA ILE A 214 1.64 18.13 1.75
C ILE A 214 2.55 18.76 2.79
N TYR A 215 3.11 17.92 3.65
CA TYR A 215 4.14 18.27 4.60
C TYR A 215 5.47 17.87 4.01
N GLY A 216 6.41 18.81 3.93
CA GLY A 216 7.72 18.49 3.37
C GLY A 216 8.74 19.58 3.64
N PRO A 217 10.03 19.24 3.52
CA PRO A 217 11.10 20.15 3.84
C PRO A 217 11.28 21.24 2.80
N SER A 218 11.82 22.37 3.24
CA SER A 218 12.49 23.34 2.37
C SER A 218 13.83 22.77 1.87
N GLY A 219 14.34 23.34 0.78
CA GLY A 219 15.70 23.09 0.31
C GLY A 219 16.70 24.11 0.87
N ALA A 220 17.96 23.99 0.45
CA ALA A 220 18.95 25.06 0.70
C ALA A 220 18.52 26.42 0.13
N THR A 221 17.76 26.41 -0.95
CA THR A 221 17.15 27.56 -1.62
C THR A 221 15.70 27.22 -2.00
N PRO A 222 14.81 28.23 -2.21
CA PRO A 222 13.39 27.99 -2.47
C PRO A 222 13.10 27.07 -3.66
N GLU A 223 13.90 27.12 -4.73
CA GLU A 223 13.72 26.28 -5.92
C GLU A 223 13.93 24.78 -5.68
N TYR A 224 14.48 24.41 -4.52
CA TYR A 224 14.65 23.02 -4.09
C TYR A 224 13.74 22.64 -2.93
N GLY A 225 12.77 23.51 -2.56
CA GLY A 225 11.78 23.24 -1.53
C GLY A 225 10.54 22.51 -2.05
N THR A 226 9.81 21.89 -1.12
CA THR A 226 8.55 21.18 -1.39
C THR A 226 7.51 22.09 -2.05
N ARG A 227 7.43 23.36 -1.65
CA ARG A 227 6.48 24.32 -2.23
C ARG A 227 6.75 24.54 -3.72
N HIS A 228 8.01 24.76 -4.09
CA HIS A 228 8.38 24.94 -5.49
C HIS A 228 8.14 23.68 -6.33
N MET A 229 8.40 22.49 -5.76
CA MET A 229 8.07 21.22 -6.41
C MET A 229 6.56 21.11 -6.69
N VAL A 230 5.71 21.43 -5.71
CA VAL A 230 4.24 21.39 -5.88
C VAL A 230 3.77 22.41 -6.92
N GLU A 231 4.29 23.64 -6.90
CA GLU A 231 3.97 24.67 -7.91
C GLU A 231 4.35 24.21 -9.32
N GLY A 232 5.56 23.66 -9.49
CA GLY A 232 6.02 23.11 -10.76
C GLY A 232 5.19 21.91 -11.23
N MET A 233 4.79 21.04 -10.30
CA MET A 233 3.87 19.93 -10.58
C MET A 233 2.52 20.44 -11.08
N GLN A 234 1.92 21.44 -10.42
CA GLN A 234 0.65 22.01 -10.86
C GLN A 234 0.75 22.60 -12.27
N GLN A 235 1.84 23.30 -12.59
CA GLN A 235 2.09 23.82 -13.94
C GLN A 235 2.21 22.71 -14.98
N MET A 236 2.98 21.66 -14.67
CA MET A 236 3.12 20.47 -15.53
C MET A 236 1.75 19.82 -15.82
N LEU A 237 0.85 19.85 -14.84
CA LEU A 237 -0.46 19.21 -14.89
C LEU A 237 -1.59 20.08 -15.46
N ASN A 238 -1.33 21.33 -15.88
CA ASN A 238 -2.36 22.28 -16.31
C ASN A 238 -3.34 21.73 -17.34
N TRP A 239 -2.85 21.04 -18.38
CA TRP A 239 -3.73 20.45 -19.40
C TRP A 239 -4.68 19.42 -18.79
N HIS A 240 -4.18 18.58 -17.88
CA HIS A 240 -4.97 17.55 -17.20
C HIS A 240 -6.00 18.20 -16.27
N THR A 241 -5.58 19.15 -15.45
CA THR A 241 -6.47 19.87 -14.52
C THR A 241 -7.64 20.50 -15.29
N ASP A 242 -7.34 21.24 -16.36
CA ASP A 242 -8.34 21.88 -17.21
C ASP A 242 -9.30 20.86 -17.84
N ALA A 243 -8.77 19.74 -18.33
CA ALA A 243 -9.58 18.68 -18.91
C ALA A 243 -10.51 18.01 -17.88
N PHE A 244 -10.09 17.90 -16.62
CA PHE A 244 -10.87 17.29 -15.54
C PHE A 244 -11.87 18.25 -14.89
N ASP A 245 -11.65 19.56 -15.02
CA ASP A 245 -12.53 20.60 -14.48
C ASP A 245 -13.92 20.67 -15.14
N VAL A 246 -14.17 19.87 -16.18
CA VAL A 246 -15.53 19.60 -16.72
C VAL A 246 -16.33 18.61 -15.87
N PHE A 247 -15.70 18.03 -14.85
CA PHE A 247 -16.29 17.26 -13.78
C PHE A 247 -16.05 17.97 -12.44
N PRO A 248 -16.80 17.61 -11.38
CA PRO A 248 -16.48 18.03 -10.03
C PRO A 248 -15.08 17.53 -9.63
N SER A 249 -14.17 18.46 -9.33
CA SER A 249 -12.76 18.17 -9.04
C SER A 249 -12.31 18.81 -7.72
N GLY A 250 -11.63 18.01 -6.89
CA GLY A 250 -11.10 18.37 -5.58
C GLY A 250 -9.59 18.57 -5.60
N ASN A 251 -9.15 19.68 -6.19
CA ASN A 251 -7.75 19.94 -6.53
C ASN A 251 -7.11 21.02 -5.64
N ASP A 252 -7.70 21.31 -4.48
CA ASP A 252 -7.08 22.21 -3.51
C ASP A 252 -5.89 21.52 -2.85
N ILE A 253 -4.77 22.23 -2.71
CA ILE A 253 -3.54 21.73 -2.10
C ILE A 253 -3.05 22.74 -1.07
N VAL A 254 -2.63 22.26 0.10
CA VAL A 254 -2.01 23.06 1.14
C VAL A 254 -0.62 22.51 1.39
N VAL A 255 0.40 23.32 1.11
CA VAL A 255 1.80 22.96 1.36
C VAL A 255 2.25 23.53 2.70
N HIS A 256 2.49 22.62 3.65
CA HIS A 256 3.10 22.85 4.95
C HIS A 256 4.61 22.65 4.84
N GLU A 257 5.28 23.62 4.21
CA GLU A 257 6.74 23.59 4.07
C GLU A 257 7.40 24.05 5.38
N PHE A 258 8.34 23.25 5.88
CA PHE A 258 9.10 23.53 7.10
C PHE A 258 10.60 23.71 6.81
N ASP A 259 11.33 24.45 7.66
CA ASP A 259 12.78 24.56 7.52
C ASP A 259 13.43 23.22 7.88
N PHE A 260 14.08 22.57 6.92
CA PHE A 260 14.73 21.28 7.16
C PHE A 260 15.77 21.34 8.31
N ARG A 261 16.25 22.53 8.68
CA ARG A 261 17.23 22.73 9.76
C ARG A 261 16.61 22.75 11.17
N ASP A 262 15.29 22.80 11.30
CA ASP A 262 14.58 22.83 12.59
C ASP A 262 14.51 21.43 13.22
N ASP A 263 15.66 20.90 13.67
CA ASP A 263 15.74 19.54 14.18
C ASP A 263 14.89 19.37 15.46
N GLY A 264 13.88 18.50 15.40
CA GLY A 264 12.89 18.28 16.45
C GLY A 264 11.69 19.22 16.37
N GLY A 265 11.57 20.01 15.29
CA GLY A 265 10.41 20.85 15.03
C GLY A 265 9.14 20.02 14.87
N VAL A 266 8.03 20.53 15.42
CA VAL A 266 6.70 19.91 15.32
C VAL A 266 6.02 20.43 14.05
N ILE A 267 5.69 19.52 13.13
CA ILE A 267 5.09 19.85 11.82
C ILE A 267 3.61 19.45 11.73
N TYR A 268 3.14 18.64 12.68
CA TYR A 268 1.75 18.27 12.85
C TYR A 268 1.47 18.06 14.34
N ASP A 269 0.39 18.65 14.85
CA ASP A 269 -0.07 18.46 16.24
C ASP A 269 -1.59 18.62 16.28
N GLN A 270 -2.31 17.50 16.12
CA GLN A 270 -3.77 17.45 16.16
C GLN A 270 -4.25 16.08 16.63
N ASP A 271 -5.42 16.02 17.27
CA ASP A 271 -6.09 14.75 17.64
C ASP A 271 -5.21 13.80 18.47
N ASN A 272 -4.37 14.35 19.36
CA ASN A 272 -3.36 13.63 20.15
C ASN A 272 -2.25 12.94 19.32
N VAL A 273 -2.06 13.36 18.07
CA VAL A 273 -0.99 12.92 17.20
C VAL A 273 -0.05 14.09 16.93
N GLU A 274 1.22 13.88 17.25
CA GLU A 274 2.31 14.79 16.96
C GLU A 274 3.23 14.15 15.91
N VAL A 275 3.68 14.93 14.92
CA VAL A 275 4.78 14.53 14.02
C VAL A 275 5.90 15.54 14.14
N ILE A 276 7.09 15.06 14.51
CA ILE A 276 8.33 15.84 14.50
C ILE A 276 9.23 15.42 13.35
N HIS A 277 10.18 16.28 12.98
CA HIS A 277 11.17 15.98 11.95
C HIS A 277 12.60 16.32 12.37
N TRP A 278 13.59 15.83 11.63
CA TRP A 278 15.00 16.25 11.71
C TRP A 278 15.69 16.07 10.36
N ARG A 279 16.77 16.83 10.12
CA ARG A 279 17.50 16.74 8.84
C ARG A 279 18.21 15.40 8.67
N ARG A 280 18.33 14.95 7.42
CA ARG A 280 19.05 13.75 6.99
C ARG A 280 20.20 14.11 6.05
N SER A 281 21.23 13.29 6.04
CA SER A 281 22.39 13.46 5.15
C SER A 281 22.22 12.60 3.91
N HIS A 282 21.59 13.16 2.87
CA HIS A 282 21.23 12.43 1.66
C HIS A 282 21.36 13.29 0.40
N ALA A 283 22.49 13.17 -0.33
CA ALA A 283 22.84 13.83 -1.60
C ALA A 283 22.86 15.37 -1.61
N LYS A 284 21.84 16.01 -1.05
CA LYS A 284 21.59 17.44 -1.06
C LYS A 284 20.80 17.85 0.19
N ASP A 285 21.02 19.08 0.64
CA ASP A 285 20.23 19.72 1.70
C ASP A 285 18.73 19.70 1.39
N GLY A 286 17.94 19.25 2.37
CA GLY A 286 16.49 19.19 2.33
C GLY A 286 15.94 17.88 2.90
N ALA A 287 16.64 16.76 2.75
CA ALA A 287 16.14 15.47 3.24
C ALA A 287 15.86 15.48 4.75
N SER A 288 14.75 14.86 5.16
CA SER A 288 14.26 14.85 6.54
C SER A 288 13.69 13.49 6.94
N GLY A 289 13.90 13.11 8.20
CA GLY A 289 13.28 11.96 8.85
C GLY A 289 12.12 12.41 9.74
N TYR A 290 11.21 11.49 10.05
CA TYR A 290 10.00 11.76 10.81
C TYR A 290 9.83 10.83 12.00
N ARG A 291 9.24 11.36 13.07
CA ARG A 291 8.69 10.57 14.18
C ARG A 291 7.25 10.99 14.41
N LEU A 292 6.34 10.03 14.27
CA LEU A 292 4.95 10.14 14.69
C LEU A 292 4.83 9.64 16.13
N ASN A 293 4.22 10.45 16.98
CA ASN A 293 3.89 10.14 18.36
C ASN A 293 2.36 10.22 18.52
N TRP A 294 1.72 9.11 18.85
CA TRP A 294 0.30 9.09 19.16
C TRP A 294 0.08 8.85 20.66
N THR A 295 -0.44 9.86 21.35
CA THR A 295 -0.76 9.77 22.78
C THR A 295 -2.12 9.12 22.95
N GLN A 296 -2.14 7.94 23.56
CA GLN A 296 -3.35 7.18 23.85
C GLN A 296 -3.99 7.65 25.17
N GLU A 297 -5.23 7.24 25.44
CA GLU A 297 -6.03 7.75 26.57
C GLU A 297 -5.42 7.54 27.96
N ASP A 298 -4.59 6.51 28.13
CA ASP A 298 -3.87 6.26 29.39
C ASP A 298 -2.57 7.07 29.52
N GLY A 299 -2.31 7.99 28.59
CA GLY A 299 -1.15 8.87 28.54
C GLY A 299 0.12 8.22 27.99
N ARG A 300 0.09 6.95 27.56
CA ARG A 300 1.22 6.32 26.88
C ARG A 300 1.29 6.79 25.43
N VAL A 301 2.50 6.91 24.91
CA VAL A 301 2.78 7.27 23.52
C VAL A 301 3.12 6.01 22.74
N LEU A 302 2.41 5.76 21.65
CA LEU A 302 2.77 4.77 20.64
C LEU A 302 3.42 5.51 19.47
N SER A 303 4.62 5.08 19.05
CA SER A 303 5.47 5.85 18.14
C SER A 303 5.96 5.06 16.93
N MET A 304 6.01 5.75 15.78
CA MET A 304 6.60 5.24 14.54
C MET A 304 7.63 6.23 14.03
N VAL A 305 8.79 5.73 13.63
CA VAL A 305 9.85 6.51 12.99
C VAL A 305 10.06 6.03 11.57
N TRP A 306 10.12 6.97 10.63
CA TRP A 306 10.59 6.75 9.26
C TRP A 306 11.71 7.74 8.96
N THR A 307 12.92 7.25 8.73
CA THR A 307 14.08 8.14 8.54
C THR A 307 14.15 8.79 7.17
N GLY A 308 13.40 8.29 6.17
CA GLY A 308 13.72 8.54 4.78
C GLY A 308 15.12 8.05 4.41
N ASP A 309 15.61 8.53 3.28
CA ASP A 309 16.96 8.23 2.81
C ASP A 309 18.01 9.07 3.54
N GLY A 310 19.20 8.51 3.71
CA GLY A 310 20.36 9.20 4.22
C GLY A 310 21.38 8.31 4.89
N ARG A 311 22.58 8.87 5.07
CA ARG A 311 23.61 8.35 5.96
C ARG A 311 23.09 8.26 7.42
N PRO A 312 23.62 7.35 8.25
CA PRO A 312 23.36 7.35 9.70
C PRO A 312 23.89 8.65 10.33
N THR A 313 23.12 9.24 11.25
CA THR A 313 23.45 10.51 11.91
C THR A 313 23.19 10.45 13.41
N GLU A 314 23.83 11.33 14.19
CA GLU A 314 23.55 11.50 15.62
C GLU A 314 22.11 12.00 15.89
N LEU A 315 21.48 12.65 14.91
CA LEU A 315 20.10 13.11 15.02
C LEU A 315 19.13 11.93 15.01
N ASP A 316 19.41 10.87 14.25
CA ASP A 316 18.61 9.64 14.28
C ASP A 316 18.64 9.05 15.68
N LEU A 317 19.83 8.99 16.31
CA LEU A 317 19.98 8.47 17.66
C LEU A 317 19.17 9.29 18.67
N LYS A 318 19.18 10.62 18.52
CA LYS A 318 18.47 11.54 19.42
C LYS A 318 16.95 11.46 19.26
N TYR A 319 16.44 11.59 18.04
CA TYR A 319 15.01 11.77 17.80
C TYR A 319 14.26 10.44 17.62
N ALA A 320 14.92 9.37 17.18
CA ALA A 320 14.31 8.05 17.12
C ALA A 320 14.35 7.28 18.45
N ALA A 321 15.13 7.75 19.44
CA ALA A 321 15.33 7.06 20.72
C ALA A 321 14.04 6.49 21.33
N GLY A 322 14.07 5.19 21.64
CA GLY A 322 13.00 4.46 22.29
C GLY A 322 11.70 4.34 21.48
N ALA A 323 11.75 4.49 20.16
CA ALA A 323 10.56 4.33 19.32
C ALA A 323 9.95 2.92 19.42
N ASP A 324 8.63 2.80 19.30
CA ASP A 324 7.99 1.48 19.28
C ASP A 324 8.25 0.76 17.95
N LEU A 325 8.14 1.50 16.84
CA LEU A 325 8.51 1.04 15.51
C LEU A 325 9.56 1.97 14.90
N PHE A 326 10.77 1.45 14.66
CA PHE A 326 11.83 2.19 13.98
C PHE A 326 12.02 1.65 12.57
N ILE A 327 11.80 2.49 11.56
CA ILE A 327 11.93 2.17 10.14
C ILE A 327 13.02 3.04 9.51
N THR A 328 13.98 2.41 8.83
CA THR A 328 15.04 3.10 8.08
C THR A 328 15.27 2.46 6.71
N GLU A 329 15.79 3.25 5.78
CA GLU A 329 16.39 2.70 4.55
C GLU A 329 17.59 1.79 4.87
N LEU A 330 17.95 0.90 3.94
CA LEU A 330 19.11 0.02 4.09
C LEU A 330 19.72 -0.37 2.74
N GLN A 331 21.05 -0.38 2.66
CA GLN A 331 21.81 -0.96 1.55
C GLN A 331 22.71 -2.10 2.04
N THR A 332 22.56 -3.29 1.47
CA THR A 332 23.33 -4.49 1.88
C THR A 332 24.76 -4.46 1.29
N GLU A 333 25.77 -4.78 2.09
CA GLU A 333 27.21 -4.66 1.77
C GLU A 333 27.75 -5.79 0.89
N VAL A 334 27.02 -6.13 -0.18
CA VAL A 334 27.41 -7.15 -1.18
C VAL A 334 27.93 -6.54 -2.48
N PHE A 335 28.53 -5.35 -2.43
CA PHE A 335 28.88 -4.58 -3.64
C PHE A 335 29.81 -5.31 -4.58
N GLY A 336 30.81 -6.04 -4.05
CA GLY A 336 31.73 -6.82 -4.89
C GLY A 336 31.03 -7.92 -5.68
N VAL A 337 30.08 -8.62 -5.06
CA VAL A 337 29.28 -9.67 -5.71
C VAL A 337 28.32 -9.06 -6.73
N SER A 338 27.59 -8.02 -6.31
CA SER A 338 26.63 -7.30 -7.16
C SER A 338 27.30 -6.75 -8.41
N SER A 339 28.53 -6.24 -8.28
CA SER A 339 29.34 -5.76 -9.42
C SER A 339 29.68 -6.83 -10.44
N ILE A 340 29.98 -8.06 -10.01
CA ILE A 340 30.29 -9.17 -10.93
C ILE A 340 29.05 -9.53 -11.74
N ILE A 341 27.86 -9.49 -11.12
CA ILE A 341 26.59 -9.85 -11.77
C ILE A 341 26.09 -8.72 -12.69
N GLN A 342 26.08 -7.48 -12.21
CA GLN A 342 25.54 -6.33 -12.94
C GLN A 342 26.53 -5.76 -13.97
N GLY A 343 27.81 -6.11 -13.88
CA GLY A 343 28.84 -5.55 -14.76
C GLY A 343 29.18 -4.09 -14.47
N VAL A 344 28.90 -3.60 -13.25
CA VAL A 344 29.17 -2.23 -12.81
C VAL A 344 30.35 -2.23 -11.84
N PRO A 345 31.36 -1.35 -12.00
CA PRO A 345 32.48 -1.27 -11.07
C PRO A 345 32.04 -1.05 -9.60
N PRO A 346 32.58 -1.80 -8.62
CA PRO A 346 32.10 -1.78 -7.23
C PRO A 346 32.26 -0.44 -6.53
N PHE A 347 33.23 0.38 -6.96
CA PHE A 347 33.43 1.70 -6.39
C PHE A 347 32.24 2.64 -6.60
N LEU A 348 31.42 2.45 -7.65
CA LEU A 348 30.24 3.29 -7.91
C LEU A 348 29.15 3.04 -6.87
N ALA A 349 28.80 1.77 -6.65
CA ALA A 349 27.85 1.39 -5.61
C ALA A 349 28.36 1.82 -4.22
N ARG A 350 29.66 1.58 -3.96
CA ARG A 350 30.30 2.01 -2.71
C ARG A 350 30.25 3.52 -2.52
N TYR A 351 30.54 4.29 -3.57
CA TYR A 351 30.48 5.76 -3.53
C TYR A 351 29.07 6.24 -3.18
N THR A 352 28.05 5.71 -3.86
CA THR A 352 26.63 6.05 -3.59
C THR A 352 26.28 5.78 -2.12
N VAL A 353 26.65 4.62 -1.59
CA VAL A 353 26.29 4.24 -0.22
C VAL A 353 27.08 5.01 0.83
N ASP A 354 28.39 5.16 0.65
CA ASP A 354 29.26 5.87 1.60
C ASP A 354 28.96 7.37 1.70
N THR A 355 28.32 7.94 0.68
CA THR A 355 28.01 9.38 0.63
C THR A 355 26.55 9.70 0.92
N HIS A 356 25.62 8.79 0.61
CA HIS A 356 24.19 9.14 0.61
C HIS A 356 23.27 8.17 1.37
N HIS A 357 23.69 6.92 1.67
CA HIS A 357 22.78 5.90 2.18
C HIS A 357 23.30 5.16 3.43
N THR A 358 22.41 4.42 4.08
CA THR A 358 22.75 3.65 5.28
C THR A 358 23.15 2.20 4.91
N PRO A 359 24.41 1.79 5.09
CA PRO A 359 24.79 0.39 4.94
C PRO A 359 24.17 -0.45 6.07
N ALA A 360 23.87 -1.74 5.84
CA ALA A 360 23.13 -2.57 6.78
C ALA A 360 23.79 -2.71 8.16
N TYR A 361 25.12 -2.79 8.22
CA TYR A 361 25.87 -2.73 9.49
C TYR A 361 25.54 -1.46 10.28
N ALA A 362 25.48 -0.30 9.61
CA ALA A 362 25.14 0.95 10.26
C ALA A 362 23.66 1.02 10.65
N ALA A 363 22.76 0.43 9.86
CA ALA A 363 21.34 0.32 10.24
C ALA A 363 21.18 -0.45 11.55
N GLY A 364 21.88 -1.59 11.68
CA GLY A 364 21.94 -2.36 12.92
C GLY A 364 22.57 -1.58 14.09
N TYR A 365 23.62 -0.80 13.83
CA TYR A 365 24.25 0.06 14.84
C TYR A 365 23.29 1.14 15.34
N VAL A 366 22.62 1.86 14.43
CA VAL A 366 21.63 2.89 14.77
C VAL A 366 20.49 2.28 15.58
N ALA A 367 19.94 1.12 15.16
CA ALA A 367 18.92 0.43 15.93
C ALA A 367 19.40 0.04 17.35
N ASN A 368 20.66 -0.37 17.49
CA ASN A 368 21.24 -0.66 18.80
C ASN A 368 21.38 0.58 19.69
N GLU A 369 21.61 1.76 19.14
CA GLU A 369 21.64 2.99 19.95
C GLU A 369 20.22 3.51 20.24
N VAL A 370 19.31 3.38 19.28
CA VAL A 370 17.91 3.81 19.38
C VAL A 370 17.11 2.94 20.36
N GLN A 371 17.42 1.64 20.47
CA GLN A 371 16.70 0.66 21.28
C GLN A 371 15.18 0.62 21.00
N PRO A 372 14.73 0.41 19.75
CA PRO A 372 13.32 0.34 19.44
C PRO A 372 12.68 -0.97 19.89
N ARG A 373 11.35 -0.99 20.07
CA ARG A 373 10.63 -2.24 20.38
C ARG A 373 10.62 -3.20 19.19
N LEU A 374 10.43 -2.67 17.98
CA LEU A 374 10.56 -3.37 16.71
C LEU A 374 11.38 -2.54 15.73
N PHE A 375 12.44 -3.15 15.18
CA PHE A 375 13.26 -2.55 14.12
C PHE A 375 12.86 -3.10 12.76
N MET A 376 12.67 -2.24 11.76
CA MET A 376 12.41 -2.66 10.39
C MET A 376 13.21 -1.86 9.36
N THR A 377 13.50 -2.49 8.23
CA THR A 377 14.21 -1.83 7.11
C THR A 377 13.45 -1.96 5.81
N THR A 378 13.44 -0.91 5.01
CA THR A 378 12.83 -0.88 3.68
C THR A 378 13.73 -0.09 2.71
N HIS A 379 13.22 0.34 1.55
CA HIS A 379 13.98 1.06 0.53
C HIS A 379 15.21 0.28 0.06
N MET A 380 14.97 -0.98 -0.31
CA MET A 380 16.03 -1.92 -0.67
C MET A 380 15.54 -2.92 -1.71
N SER A 381 16.48 -3.52 -2.43
CA SER A 381 16.19 -4.73 -3.19
C SER A 381 15.94 -5.88 -2.23
N PHE A 382 14.70 -6.32 -2.10
CA PHE A 382 14.33 -7.50 -1.33
C PHE A 382 14.41 -8.76 -2.19
N ASP A 383 15.55 -9.44 -2.13
CA ASP A 383 15.82 -10.65 -2.91
C ASP A 383 16.25 -11.78 -1.98
N PRO A 384 15.73 -13.01 -2.14
CA PRO A 384 16.05 -14.13 -1.23
C PRO A 384 17.56 -14.42 -1.06
N TYR A 385 18.37 -14.12 -2.08
CA TYR A 385 19.82 -14.31 -2.04
C TYR A 385 20.58 -13.16 -1.35
N LEU A 386 19.92 -12.03 -1.06
CA LEU A 386 20.47 -10.92 -0.28
C LEU A 386 20.03 -10.97 1.17
N ASN A 387 18.79 -11.36 1.43
CA ASN A 387 18.13 -11.20 2.72
C ASN A 387 18.92 -11.81 3.89
N GLU A 388 19.51 -13.00 3.73
CA GLU A 388 20.28 -13.64 4.80
C GLU A 388 21.56 -12.87 5.14
N GLU A 389 22.23 -12.30 4.14
CA GLU A 389 23.39 -11.44 4.34
C GLU A 389 22.96 -10.13 5.01
N THR A 390 21.86 -9.52 4.52
CA THR A 390 21.30 -8.32 5.15
C THR A 390 20.99 -8.55 6.64
N VAL A 391 20.37 -9.69 6.98
CA VAL A 391 20.12 -10.07 8.36
C VAL A 391 21.44 -10.21 9.10
N ALA A 392 22.43 -10.93 8.58
CA ALA A 392 23.73 -11.08 9.23
C ALA A 392 24.42 -9.74 9.53
N GLU A 393 24.41 -8.81 8.57
CA GLU A 393 24.99 -7.47 8.71
C GLU A 393 24.26 -6.62 9.77
N VAL A 394 22.92 -6.57 9.72
CA VAL A 394 22.10 -5.90 10.75
C VAL A 394 22.35 -6.50 12.13
N ARG A 395 22.41 -7.85 12.18
CA ARG A 395 22.61 -8.61 13.40
C ARG A 395 23.98 -8.44 13.99
N GLU A 396 24.97 -7.86 13.32
CA GLU A 396 26.26 -7.56 13.93
C GLU A 396 26.08 -6.74 15.21
N HIS A 397 25.28 -5.67 15.12
CA HIS A 397 25.00 -4.77 16.24
C HIS A 397 23.62 -5.02 16.88
N TRP A 398 22.54 -5.18 16.11
CA TRP A 398 21.19 -5.27 16.66
C TRP A 398 20.76 -6.70 17.01
N LYS A 399 20.47 -6.96 18.29
CA LYS A 399 20.03 -8.29 18.77
C LYS A 399 18.53 -8.37 19.11
N GLY A 400 17.80 -7.26 19.03
CA GLY A 400 16.35 -7.22 19.34
C GLY A 400 15.45 -7.66 18.16
N PRO A 401 14.13 -7.47 18.24
CA PRO A 401 13.22 -7.83 17.14
C PRO A 401 13.56 -7.08 15.84
N TYR A 402 13.63 -7.81 14.72
CA TYR A 402 13.94 -7.25 13.40
C TYR A 402 13.07 -7.93 12.33
N HIS A 403 12.54 -7.14 11.40
CA HIS A 403 11.82 -7.64 10.23
C HIS A 403 12.03 -6.72 9.02
N PHE A 404 11.94 -7.25 7.80
CA PHE A 404 11.92 -6.43 6.60
C PHE A 404 10.56 -5.73 6.45
N GLY A 405 10.55 -4.44 6.13
CA GLY A 405 9.39 -3.74 5.59
C GLY A 405 9.28 -3.95 4.08
N ALA A 406 9.60 -5.15 3.60
CA ALA A 406 9.60 -5.57 2.20
C ALA A 406 9.27 -7.08 2.13
N PRO A 407 8.61 -7.57 1.06
CA PRO A 407 8.18 -6.85 -0.15
C PRO A 407 7.00 -5.90 0.12
N ASP A 408 6.43 -5.30 -0.92
CA ASP A 408 5.23 -4.47 -0.75
C ASP A 408 4.09 -5.26 -0.10
N GLY A 409 3.28 -4.56 0.70
CA GLY A 409 2.13 -5.13 1.41
C GLY A 409 2.46 -5.68 2.80
N ILE A 410 3.72 -5.68 3.25
CA ILE A 410 4.02 -6.01 4.66
C ILE A 410 3.25 -5.05 5.57
N VAL A 411 2.62 -5.61 6.61
CA VAL A 411 1.85 -4.84 7.58
C VAL A 411 2.30 -5.12 9.00
N VAL A 412 2.34 -4.08 9.81
CA VAL A 412 2.62 -4.12 11.24
C VAL A 412 1.36 -3.70 11.96
N ASN A 413 0.86 -4.56 12.85
CA ASN A 413 -0.20 -4.23 13.79
C ASN A 413 0.43 -4.11 15.17
N MET A 414 0.27 -2.96 15.81
CA MET A 414 0.99 -2.64 17.03
C MET A 414 0.06 -2.04 18.08
N THR A 415 0.19 -2.54 19.31
CA THR A 415 -0.43 -1.98 20.51
C THR A 415 0.65 -1.59 21.50
N LYS A 416 0.29 -1.16 22.71
CA LYS A 416 1.26 -0.84 23.79
C LYS A 416 2.14 -2.02 24.19
N ASP A 417 1.60 -3.23 24.10
CA ASP A 417 2.23 -4.40 24.71
C ASP A 417 2.70 -5.41 23.67
N ASN A 418 2.21 -5.32 22.44
CA ASN A 418 2.44 -6.34 21.42
C ASN A 418 2.59 -5.73 20.02
N ALA A 419 3.31 -6.46 19.16
CA ALA A 419 3.48 -6.14 17.74
C ALA A 419 3.41 -7.42 16.90
N TRP A 420 2.67 -7.37 15.81
CA TRP A 420 2.57 -8.43 14.80
C TRP A 420 3.05 -7.88 13.47
N VAL A 421 3.93 -8.62 12.80
CA VAL A 421 4.30 -8.37 11.41
C VAL A 421 3.68 -9.46 10.56
N ARG A 422 2.98 -9.07 9.50
CA ARG A 422 2.20 -9.97 8.65
C ARG A 422 2.40 -9.65 7.19
N GLU A 423 2.20 -10.64 6.35
CA GLU A 423 2.14 -10.47 4.90
C GLU A 423 0.74 -10.00 4.48
N GLY A 424 0.67 -8.84 3.83
CA GLY A 424 -0.56 -8.37 3.19
C GLY A 424 -0.81 -9.12 1.89
N ILE A 425 -1.94 -9.81 1.81
CA ILE A 425 -2.35 -10.51 0.60
C ILE A 425 -3.19 -9.54 -0.25
N LEU A 426 -2.48 -8.74 -1.05
CA LEU A 426 -3.08 -7.80 -1.98
C LEU A 426 -3.62 -8.54 -3.22
N PRO A 427 -4.84 -8.24 -3.70
CA PRO A 427 -5.38 -8.87 -4.90
C PRO A 427 -4.66 -8.36 -6.17
N ASP A 428 -4.37 -9.28 -7.11
CA ASP A 428 -3.72 -8.95 -8.39
C ASP A 428 -4.56 -8.02 -9.29
N PHE A 429 -5.89 -8.08 -9.17
CA PHE A 429 -6.85 -7.32 -9.98
C PHE A 429 -7.86 -6.61 -9.07
N PRO A 430 -7.45 -5.56 -8.35
CA PRO A 430 -8.35 -4.86 -7.45
C PRO A 430 -9.37 -4.01 -8.20
N ASN A 431 -10.54 -3.87 -7.60
CA ASN A 431 -11.44 -2.79 -7.94
C ASN A 431 -11.08 -1.55 -7.11
N ALA A 432 -11.20 -0.36 -7.71
CA ALA A 432 -11.11 0.89 -6.96
C ALA A 432 -12.23 0.97 -5.92
N ARG A 433 -11.87 1.29 -4.67
CA ARG A 433 -12.87 1.57 -3.64
C ARG A 433 -13.59 2.88 -3.98
N ALA A 434 -14.91 2.88 -3.79
CA ALA A 434 -15.71 4.09 -3.92
C ALA A 434 -15.22 5.17 -2.93
N PRO A 435 -15.29 6.47 -3.30
CA PRO A 435 -14.96 7.54 -2.39
C PRO A 435 -15.79 7.46 -1.11
N GLN A 436 -15.16 7.75 0.02
CA GLN A 436 -15.81 7.72 1.33
C GLN A 436 -16.34 9.12 1.69
N PHE A 437 -17.57 9.20 2.18
CA PHE A 437 -18.26 10.43 2.59
C PHE A 437 -19.02 10.20 3.89
N ASP A 438 -19.35 11.26 4.63
CA ASP A 438 -20.23 11.17 5.80
C ASP A 438 -21.70 11.12 5.37
N LEU A 439 -22.23 9.90 5.34
CA LEU A 439 -23.63 9.62 5.02
C LEU A 439 -24.40 9.08 6.24
N GLN A 440 -24.01 9.48 7.45
CA GLN A 440 -24.77 9.20 8.68
C GLN A 440 -26.07 10.04 8.72
N PRO A 441 -27.06 9.68 9.56
CA PRO A 441 -28.27 10.49 9.74
C PRO A 441 -27.94 11.94 10.11
N GLY A 442 -28.43 12.88 9.29
CA GLY A 442 -28.14 14.31 9.44
C GLY A 442 -26.97 14.82 8.57
N GLY A 443 -26.19 13.93 7.97
CA GLY A 443 -25.17 14.27 6.97
C GLY A 443 -25.74 14.56 5.58
N GLU A 444 -24.88 15.01 4.67
CA GLU A 444 -25.22 15.28 3.28
C GLU A 444 -24.08 14.90 2.33
N LEU A 445 -24.44 14.38 1.16
CA LEU A 445 -23.53 14.25 0.02
C LEU A 445 -23.62 15.54 -0.79
N ARG A 446 -22.53 16.29 -0.85
CA ARG A 446 -22.41 17.49 -1.68
C ARG A 446 -21.43 17.22 -2.83
N ILE A 447 -21.90 17.50 -4.03
CA ILE A 447 -21.15 17.40 -5.27
C ILE A 447 -21.04 18.82 -5.82
N PRO A 448 -19.84 19.43 -5.85
CA PRO A 448 -19.70 20.79 -6.32
C PRO A 448 -19.97 20.87 -7.83
N LEU A 449 -20.27 22.08 -8.30
CA LEU A 449 -20.26 22.33 -9.75
C LEU A 449 -18.87 22.05 -10.35
N PRO A 450 -18.81 21.49 -11.57
CA PRO A 450 -17.61 21.57 -12.39
C PRO A 450 -17.13 23.01 -12.55
N LYS A 451 -15.82 23.22 -12.57
CA LYS A 451 -15.23 24.56 -12.74
C LYS A 451 -15.35 25.08 -14.17
N LYS A 452 -15.53 24.18 -15.15
CA LYS A 452 -15.69 24.48 -16.57
C LYS A 452 -16.81 23.66 -17.17
N GLN A 453 -17.42 24.14 -18.25
CA GLN A 453 -18.21 23.31 -19.14
C GLN A 453 -17.31 22.72 -20.24
N ARG A 454 -17.73 21.59 -20.81
CA ARG A 454 -17.02 20.99 -21.95
C ARG A 454 -16.86 21.97 -23.11
N SER A 455 -17.87 22.81 -23.37
CA SER A 455 -17.84 23.84 -24.41
C SER A 455 -16.82 24.95 -24.16
N ASP A 456 -16.40 25.17 -22.92
CA ASP A 456 -15.45 26.23 -22.57
C ASP A 456 -14.02 25.85 -22.97
N ILE A 457 -13.73 24.55 -23.03
CA ILE A 457 -12.39 24.01 -23.27
C ILE A 457 -12.27 23.16 -24.54
N GLN A 458 -13.37 22.93 -25.26
CA GLN A 458 -13.36 22.13 -26.49
C GLN A 458 -14.18 22.77 -27.60
N GLU A 459 -13.51 23.03 -28.73
CA GLU A 459 -14.09 23.61 -29.92
C GLU A 459 -15.31 22.83 -30.43
N GLN A 460 -16.31 23.54 -30.94
CA GLN A 460 -17.52 22.93 -31.51
C GLN A 460 -17.18 22.00 -32.69
N ALA A 461 -16.24 22.40 -33.55
CA ALA A 461 -15.83 21.61 -34.70
C ALA A 461 -15.26 20.23 -34.32
N ILE A 462 -14.69 20.06 -33.11
CA ILE A 462 -14.26 18.75 -32.59
C ILE A 462 -15.47 17.92 -32.19
N ARG A 463 -16.45 18.54 -31.51
CA ARG A 463 -17.69 17.87 -31.07
C ARG A 463 -18.58 17.46 -32.25
N ASP A 464 -18.56 18.22 -33.34
CA ASP A 464 -19.29 17.91 -34.57
C ASP A 464 -18.77 16.64 -35.28
N LEU A 465 -17.58 16.14 -34.92
CA LEU A 465 -17.00 14.89 -35.46
C LEU A 465 -17.47 13.63 -34.71
N GLU A 466 -18.24 13.77 -33.63
CA GLU A 466 -18.76 12.64 -32.88
C GLU A 466 -19.69 11.75 -33.73
N ILE A 467 -19.56 10.43 -33.59
CA ILE A 467 -20.45 9.49 -34.26
C ILE A 467 -21.85 9.63 -33.66
N ASP A 468 -22.88 9.63 -34.51
CA ASP A 468 -24.27 9.63 -34.05
C ASP A 468 -24.51 8.45 -33.08
N PRO A 469 -24.93 8.71 -31.82
CA PRO A 469 -25.22 7.69 -30.83
C PRO A 469 -26.17 6.59 -31.31
N ALA A 470 -27.09 6.90 -32.23
CA ALA A 470 -27.99 5.92 -32.82
C ALA A 470 -27.26 4.81 -33.61
N LEU A 471 -26.01 5.03 -34.02
CA LEU A 471 -25.21 4.06 -34.77
C LEU A 471 -24.50 3.02 -33.89
N TYR A 472 -24.22 3.35 -32.62
CA TYR A 472 -23.46 2.46 -31.73
C TYR A 472 -24.25 1.95 -30.51
N TYR A 473 -25.38 2.56 -30.18
CA TYR A 473 -26.31 1.97 -29.21
C TYR A 473 -27.19 0.89 -29.86
N PRO A 474 -27.40 -0.26 -29.21
CA PRO A 474 -28.19 -1.35 -29.78
C PRO A 474 -29.68 -0.98 -29.87
N GLU A 475 -30.37 -1.60 -30.82
CA GLU A 475 -31.81 -1.42 -31.00
C GLU A 475 -32.57 -1.70 -29.69
N GLY A 476 -33.42 -0.75 -29.28
CA GLY A 476 -34.21 -0.85 -28.05
C GLY A 476 -33.51 -0.32 -26.79
N TYR A 477 -32.26 0.13 -26.86
CA TYR A 477 -31.57 0.79 -25.76
C TYR A 477 -30.90 2.08 -26.23
N HIS A 478 -31.47 3.23 -25.89
CA HIS A 478 -30.86 4.54 -26.11
C HIS A 478 -30.93 5.34 -24.81
N PRO A 479 -29.81 5.48 -24.08
CA PRO A 479 -29.82 6.26 -22.85
C PRO A 479 -30.07 7.74 -23.17
N THR A 480 -30.64 8.47 -22.22
CA THR A 480 -30.64 9.94 -22.29
C THR A 480 -29.21 10.42 -22.09
N LEU A 481 -28.67 11.12 -23.09
CA LEU A 481 -27.31 11.63 -23.02
C LEU A 481 -27.26 12.88 -22.14
N MET A 482 -26.40 12.85 -21.15
CA MET A 482 -26.07 14.01 -20.32
C MET A 482 -24.84 14.71 -20.92
N THR A 483 -25.08 15.60 -21.88
CA THR A 483 -24.01 16.37 -22.54
C THR A 483 -23.64 17.65 -21.79
N GLU A 484 -24.48 18.06 -20.84
CA GLU A 484 -24.33 19.24 -19.99
C GLU A 484 -24.57 18.85 -18.54
N TRP A 485 -23.98 19.60 -17.61
CA TRP A 485 -24.22 19.42 -16.19
C TRP A 485 -25.68 19.77 -15.86
N PRO A 486 -26.41 18.95 -15.09
CA PRO A 486 -27.87 19.05 -14.97
C PRO A 486 -28.37 20.19 -14.07
N THR A 487 -27.47 20.90 -13.38
CA THR A 487 -27.81 21.97 -12.42
C THR A 487 -26.90 23.20 -12.59
N ASP A 488 -27.30 24.33 -12.02
CA ASP A 488 -26.53 25.59 -11.99
C ASP A 488 -25.91 25.87 -10.60
N ARG A 489 -25.98 24.88 -9.72
CA ARG A 489 -25.51 24.91 -8.32
C ARG A 489 -25.04 23.52 -7.90
N ASP A 490 -24.32 23.46 -6.79
CA ASP A 490 -23.95 22.21 -6.13
C ASP A 490 -25.15 21.28 -5.97
N VAL A 491 -24.92 19.99 -6.23
CA VAL A 491 -25.90 18.95 -5.96
C VAL A 491 -25.72 18.54 -4.51
N VAL A 492 -26.71 18.85 -3.67
CA VAL A 492 -26.74 18.49 -2.25
C VAL A 492 -27.84 17.47 -2.03
N ILE A 493 -27.47 16.27 -1.61
CA ILE A 493 -28.37 15.15 -1.34
C ILE A 493 -28.24 14.84 0.14
N LYS A 494 -29.34 14.90 0.88
CA LYS A 494 -29.29 14.49 2.29
C LYS A 494 -28.93 13.01 2.38
N ALA A 495 -28.19 12.61 3.40
CA ALA A 495 -27.81 11.22 3.61
C ALA A 495 -29.04 10.29 3.60
N GLU A 496 -30.17 10.70 4.18
CA GLU A 496 -31.43 9.93 4.17
C GLU A 496 -31.96 9.61 2.75
N ASP A 497 -31.70 10.48 1.78
CA ASP A 497 -32.16 10.34 0.39
C ASP A 497 -31.19 9.54 -0.50
N VAL A 498 -29.95 9.31 -0.05
CA VAL A 498 -28.98 8.48 -0.78
C VAL A 498 -29.40 7.00 -0.70
N PRO A 499 -29.53 6.27 -1.83
CA PRO A 499 -29.90 4.86 -1.82
C PRO A 499 -28.98 4.00 -0.97
N ASP A 500 -29.52 3.08 -0.17
CA ASP A 500 -28.74 2.20 0.70
C ASP A 500 -27.71 1.36 -0.06
N SER A 501 -28.03 0.99 -1.30
CA SER A 501 -27.08 0.30 -2.18
C SER A 501 -25.82 1.12 -2.46
N MET A 502 -25.91 2.45 -2.54
CA MET A 502 -24.77 3.36 -2.72
C MET A 502 -24.03 3.59 -1.40
N LYS A 503 -24.76 3.81 -0.29
CA LYS A 503 -24.17 4.00 1.06
C LYS A 503 -23.23 2.88 1.48
N ARG A 504 -23.58 1.63 1.16
CA ARG A 504 -22.74 0.45 1.44
C ARG A 504 -21.34 0.52 0.83
N GLY A 505 -21.16 1.26 -0.27
CA GLY A 505 -19.85 1.50 -0.87
C GLY A 505 -19.21 2.80 -0.38
N MET A 506 -20.00 3.85 -0.21
CA MET A 506 -19.53 5.22 -0.05
C MET A 506 -19.37 5.69 1.41
N ASN A 507 -19.77 4.92 2.41
CA ASN A 507 -19.80 5.38 3.80
C ASN A 507 -19.11 4.45 4.80
N THR A 508 -18.79 3.21 4.43
CA THR A 508 -18.42 2.18 5.43
C THR A 508 -17.16 2.52 6.22
N LYS A 509 -16.14 3.13 5.60
CA LYS A 509 -14.97 3.58 6.35
C LYS A 509 -15.30 4.78 7.22
N GLN A 510 -16.08 5.72 6.70
CA GLN A 510 -16.42 6.94 7.46
C GLN A 510 -17.15 6.60 8.74
N VAL A 511 -18.09 5.65 8.71
CA VAL A 511 -18.75 5.12 9.92
C VAL A 511 -17.73 4.63 10.94
N PHE A 512 -16.81 3.77 10.51
CA PHE A 512 -15.75 3.26 11.38
C PHE A 512 -14.88 4.40 11.95
N MET A 513 -14.49 5.37 11.12
CA MET A 513 -13.69 6.52 11.59
C MET A 513 -14.45 7.37 12.59
N ASP A 514 -15.75 7.60 12.40
CA ASP A 514 -16.55 8.39 13.33
C ASP A 514 -16.71 7.68 14.68
N GLU A 515 -16.93 6.36 14.67
CA GLU A 515 -17.00 5.53 15.88
C GLU A 515 -15.66 5.52 16.64
N ALA A 516 -14.55 5.37 15.92
CA ALA A 516 -13.20 5.47 16.46
C ALA A 516 -12.95 6.84 17.10
N ARG A 517 -13.29 7.93 16.40
CA ARG A 517 -13.13 9.29 16.92
C ARG A 517 -13.98 9.55 18.15
N GLU A 518 -15.24 9.11 18.13
CA GLU A 518 -16.17 9.22 19.26
C GLU A 518 -15.64 8.46 20.49
N HIS A 519 -15.05 7.27 20.31
CA HIS A 519 -14.40 6.52 21.38
C HIS A 519 -13.33 7.35 22.10
N HIS A 520 -12.51 8.07 21.35
CA HIS A 520 -11.45 8.94 21.88
C HIS A 520 -11.92 10.35 22.28
N GLY A 521 -13.23 10.61 22.29
CA GLY A 521 -13.79 11.92 22.62
C GLY A 521 -13.42 13.02 21.60
N LEU A 522 -13.04 12.64 20.38
CA LEU A 522 -12.70 13.55 19.30
C LEU A 522 -13.95 13.90 18.49
N GLU A 523 -14.01 15.14 17.99
CA GLU A 523 -15.08 15.55 17.09
C GLU A 523 -15.04 14.74 15.80
N ARG A 524 -16.21 14.35 15.27
CA ARG A 524 -16.31 13.68 13.97
C ARG A 524 -15.65 14.54 12.89
N LYS A 525 -14.68 13.96 12.19
CA LYS A 525 -14.07 14.57 11.01
C LYS A 525 -14.68 13.89 9.81
N SER A 526 -15.70 14.53 9.26
CA SER A 526 -16.29 14.09 8.02
C SER A 526 -15.28 14.27 6.88
N VAL A 527 -15.31 13.41 5.84
CA VAL A 527 -14.59 13.67 4.56
C VAL A 527 -15.11 14.92 3.85
N THR A 528 -16.30 15.38 4.25
CA THR A 528 -16.91 16.65 3.85
C THR A 528 -16.50 17.81 4.80
N ARG A 529 -16.28 19.02 4.25
CA ARG A 529 -15.97 20.23 5.02
C ARG A 529 -17.22 20.68 5.76
N PRO A 530 -17.13 21.09 7.04
CA PRO A 530 -18.26 21.76 7.70
C PRO A 530 -18.67 22.99 6.89
N THR A 531 -19.97 23.17 6.69
CA THR A 531 -20.54 24.32 5.97
C THR A 531 -20.22 25.62 6.70
N GLN A 532 -19.09 26.27 6.39
CA GLN A 532 -19.06 27.74 6.53
C GLN A 532 -19.84 28.30 5.35
N ARG A 533 -20.96 28.97 5.63
CA ARG A 533 -21.60 29.85 4.65
C ARG A 533 -20.53 30.78 4.13
N SER A 534 -20.26 30.73 2.83
CA SER A 534 -19.38 31.68 2.15
C SER A 534 -19.95 33.09 2.32
N GLU A 535 -19.49 33.83 3.31
CA GLU A 535 -19.39 35.27 3.17
C GLU A 535 -18.22 35.51 2.21
N GLY A 536 -18.51 36.20 1.11
CA GLY A 536 -17.65 36.24 -0.08
C GLY A 536 -16.20 36.58 0.24
N HIS A 537 -15.30 35.65 -0.08
CA HIS A 537 -13.90 35.97 -0.27
C HIS A 537 -13.68 36.23 -1.76
N GLY A 538 -13.32 37.48 -2.06
CA GLY A 538 -12.89 37.89 -3.38
C GLY A 538 -11.65 37.11 -3.81
N ASN A 539 -11.62 36.78 -5.10
CA ASN A 539 -10.42 36.32 -5.79
C ASN A 539 -9.37 37.44 -5.74
N ASP A 540 -8.42 37.37 -4.82
CA ASP A 540 -7.15 38.07 -4.96
C ASP A 540 -6.15 37.13 -5.66
N TYR A 541 -6.34 36.98 -6.97
CA TYR A 541 -5.27 36.65 -7.89
C TYR A 541 -4.83 37.96 -8.55
N ASP A 542 -4.11 38.80 -7.81
CA ASP A 542 -3.50 40.01 -8.38
C ASP A 542 -2.01 39.78 -8.65
N PHE A 543 -1.75 39.65 -9.96
CA PHE A 543 -0.60 40.10 -10.74
C PHE A 543 0.76 40.30 -10.04
N TYR A 544 1.75 39.56 -10.56
CA TYR A 544 3.17 39.91 -10.49
C TYR A 544 3.40 41.36 -10.96
N GLU A 545 3.87 42.23 -10.07
CA GLU A 545 4.55 43.46 -10.47
C GLU A 545 5.87 43.11 -11.15
N GLU A 546 6.04 43.59 -12.38
CA GLU A 546 7.30 43.62 -13.10
C GLU A 546 8.34 44.41 -12.30
N HIS A 547 9.28 43.73 -11.66
CA HIS A 547 10.53 44.37 -11.29
C HIS A 547 11.42 44.49 -12.52
N GLU A 548 11.47 45.70 -13.08
CA GLU A 548 12.47 46.16 -14.05
C GLU A 548 13.88 45.85 -13.53
N LEU A 549 14.51 44.81 -14.08
CA LEU A 549 15.95 44.62 -14.00
C LEU A 549 16.63 45.56 -15.02
N SER A 550 17.08 46.71 -14.53
CA SER A 550 17.99 47.62 -15.23
C SER A 550 19.30 46.90 -15.59
N PRO A 551 19.73 46.85 -16.87
CA PRO A 551 21.04 46.34 -17.24
C PRO A 551 22.11 47.43 -17.10
N THR A 552 23.01 47.29 -16.13
CA THR A 552 24.26 48.08 -16.11
C THR A 552 25.27 47.46 -17.08
N HIS A 553 25.49 48.12 -18.21
CA HIS A 553 26.67 47.93 -19.05
C HIS A 553 27.94 48.42 -18.32
N PRO A 554 29.08 47.72 -18.43
CA PRO A 554 30.38 48.29 -18.13
C PRO A 554 31.06 48.74 -19.43
N GLU A 555 31.38 50.03 -19.54
CA GLU A 555 32.41 50.53 -20.46
C GLU A 555 33.47 51.34 -19.70
N SER A 556 34.70 50.88 -19.84
CA SER A 556 36.00 51.57 -19.83
C SER A 556 36.11 53.01 -19.29
N ASN A 557 36.91 53.17 -18.22
CA ASN A 557 38.23 53.84 -18.26
C ASN A 557 39.03 53.55 -16.99
#